data_AF-A0A6C7ULY8-F1
#
_entry.id   AF-A0A6C7ULY8-F1
#
_cell.length_a   1.000
_cell.length_b   1.000
_cell.length_c   1.000
_cell.angle_alpha   90.00
_cell.angle_beta   90.00
_cell.angle_gamma   90.00
#
_symmetry.space_group_name_H-M   'P 1'
#
loop_
_entity.id
_entity.type
_entity.pdbx_description
1 polymer ?
#
loop_
_entity_poly.entity_id
_entity_poly.type
_entity_poly.pdbx_seq_one_letter_code
_entity_poly.pdbx_strand_id
1 'polypeptide(L)' 'NIGKDYISELDIDLFSSGKIDSLDIINLVGEIEKFYQIALDFDSLIPENFESFDSIKKLIDKGLK' A
#
# COMPACT_ATOMS: atom_id res chain seq x y z
N ASN A 1 -1.00 -11.00 -1.18
CA ASN A 1 -2.47 -11.02 -1.34
C ASN A 1 -3.11 -10.61 -0.02
N ILE A 2 -3.94 -9.56 -0.01
CA ILE A 2 -4.62 -9.03 1.19
C ILE A 2 -6.16 -9.24 1.17
N GLY A 3 -6.69 -10.07 0.25
CA GLY A 3 -8.13 -10.38 0.19
C GLY A 3 -8.99 -9.27 -0.41
N LYS A 4 -8.40 -8.40 -1.25
CA LYS A 4 -9.07 -7.25 -1.90
C LYS A 4 -9.13 -7.41 -3.42
N ASP A 5 -9.53 -8.60 -3.88
CA ASP A 5 -9.48 -8.99 -5.31
C ASP A 5 -10.41 -8.16 -6.23
N TYR A 6 -11.29 -7.33 -5.64
CA TYR A 6 -12.18 -6.41 -6.36
C TYR A 6 -11.57 -5.02 -6.58
N ILE A 7 -10.36 -4.74 -6.06
CA ILE A 7 -9.66 -3.47 -6.26
C ILE A 7 -8.84 -3.53 -7.54
N SER A 8 -8.85 -2.45 -8.32
CA SER A 8 -8.07 -2.32 -9.56
C SER A 8 -7.34 -0.98 -9.64
N GLU A 9 -6.42 -0.84 -10.60
CA GLU A 9 -5.68 0.40 -10.86
C GLU A 9 -6.58 1.59 -11.25
N LEU A 10 -7.84 1.34 -11.63
CA LEU A 10 -8.83 2.38 -11.94
C LEU A 10 -9.49 2.95 -10.68
N ASP A 11 -9.33 2.30 -9.53
CA ASP A 11 -9.86 2.80 -8.28
C ASP A 11 -9.04 3.99 -7.78
N ILE A 12 -9.75 5.06 -7.45
CA ILE A 12 -9.19 6.27 -6.86
C ILE A 12 -9.49 6.31 -5.36
N ASP A 13 -8.58 6.92 -4.61
CA ASP A 13 -8.72 7.18 -3.18
C ASP A 13 -9.08 5.93 -2.36
N LEU A 14 -8.25 4.88 -2.43
CA LEU A 14 -8.51 3.57 -1.82
C LEU A 14 -8.84 3.67 -0.33
N PHE A 15 -8.17 4.57 0.39
CA PHE A 15 -8.40 4.79 1.81
C PHE A 15 -9.67 5.60 2.07
N SER A 16 -9.79 6.79 1.47
CA SER A 16 -10.94 7.69 1.68
C SER A 16 -12.26 7.12 1.14
N SER A 17 -12.22 6.26 0.13
CA SER A 17 -13.36 5.50 -0.38
C SER A 17 -13.78 4.32 0.52
N GLY A 18 -12.99 4.01 1.56
CA GLY A 18 -13.22 2.89 2.47
C GLY A 18 -12.93 1.52 1.85
N LYS A 19 -12.22 1.45 0.71
CA LYS A 19 -11.83 0.18 0.09
C LYS A 19 -10.75 -0.54 0.90
N ILE A 20 -9.85 0.22 1.51
CA ILE A 20 -8.85 -0.25 2.47
C ILE A 20 -8.96 0.54 3.78
N ASP A 21 -8.63 -0.12 4.89
CA ASP A 21 -8.50 0.51 6.20
C ASP A 21 -7.06 0.42 6.75
N SER A 22 -6.87 0.79 8.02
CA SER A 22 -5.56 0.74 8.66
C SER A 22 -5.01 -0.67 8.82
N LEU A 23 -5.85 -1.70 8.99
CA LEU A 23 -5.40 -3.10 9.07
C LEU A 23 -4.98 -3.60 7.70
N ASP A 24 -5.71 -3.22 6.65
CA ASP A 24 -5.36 -3.53 5.27
C ASP A 24 -4.00 -2.93 4.89
N ILE A 25 -3.69 -1.70 5.33
CA ILE A 25 -2.38 -1.07 5.14
C ILE A 25 -1.26 -1.91 5.75
N ILE A 26 -1.42 -2.35 7.01
CA ILE A 26 -0.40 -3.18 7.69
C ILE A 26 -0.19 -4.51 6.95
N ASN A 27 -1.27 -5.16 6.52
CA ASN A 27 -1.19 -6.40 5.75
C ASN A 27 -0.53 -6.19 4.38
N LEU A 28 -0.85 -5.09 3.70
CA LEU A 28 -0.27 -4.74 2.41
C LEU A 28 1.23 -4.50 2.51
N VAL A 29 1.66 -3.77 3.54
CA VAL A 29 3.08 -3.52 3.83
C VAL A 29 3.82 -4.82 4.04
N GLY A 30 3.30 -5.73 4.88
CA GLY A 30 3.94 -7.02 5.11
C GLY A 30 4.09 -7.86 3.83
N GLU A 31 3.10 -7.81 2.94
CA GLU A 31 3.19 -8.48 1.63
C GLU A 31 4.18 -7.80 0.67
N ILE A 32 4.26 -6.46 0.68
CA ILE A 32 5.24 -5.69 -0.10
C ILE A 32 6.67 -6.03 0.37
N GLU A 33 6.94 -5.92 1.66
CA GLU A 33 8.25 -6.21 2.26
C GLU A 33 8.70 -7.64 1.96
N LYS A 34 7.79 -8.61 2.11
CA LYS A 34 8.04 -10.01 1.77
C LYS A 34 8.30 -10.22 0.27
N PHE A 35 7.58 -9.54 -0.62
CA PHE A 35 7.74 -9.73 -2.06
C PHE A 35 9.03 -9.07 -2.59
N TYR A 36 9.29 -7.84 -2.18
CA TYR A 36 10.44 -7.05 -2.66
C TYR A 36 11.70 -7.24 -1.82
N GLN A 37 11.62 -7.94 -0.68
CA GLN A 37 12.73 -8.13 0.28
C GLN A 37 13.29 -6.79 0.77
N ILE A 38 12.39 -5.84 1.04
CA ILE A 38 12.69 -4.51 1.59
C ILE A 38 12.09 -4.37 2.99
N ALA A 39 12.54 -3.37 3.74
CA ALA A 39 11.90 -2.92 4.97
C ALA A 39 11.41 -1.48 4.76
N LEU A 40 10.11 -1.25 4.90
CA LEU A 40 9.52 0.07 4.77
C LEU A 40 9.58 0.80 6.13
N ASP A 41 9.86 2.10 6.07
CA ASP A 41 9.88 2.93 7.27
C ASP A 41 8.47 3.09 7.84
N PHE A 42 8.35 3.01 9.16
CA PHE A 42 7.09 3.23 9.88
C PHE A 42 6.51 4.62 9.60
N ASP A 43 7.37 5.63 9.42
CA ASP A 43 6.94 6.99 9.06
C ASP A 43 6.29 7.06 7.68
N SER A 44 6.47 6.03 6.85
CA SER A 44 5.81 5.90 5.55
C SER A 44 4.44 5.24 5.62
N LEU A 45 3.99 4.78 6.79
CA LEU A 45 2.69 4.14 7.01
C LEU A 45 1.56 5.16 7.23
N ILE A 46 1.48 6.15 6.34
CA ILE A 46 0.45 7.18 6.35
C ILE A 46 -0.54 6.95 5.20
N PRO A 47 -1.84 7.27 5.36
CA PRO A 47 -2.88 7.00 4.37
C PRO A 47 -2.54 7.47 2.95
N GLU A 48 -1.89 8.62 2.82
CA GLU A 48 -1.51 9.27 1.56
C GLU A 48 -0.64 8.37 0.67
N ASN A 49 0.18 7.51 1.28
CA ASN A 49 1.00 6.54 0.55
C ASN A 49 0.20 5.34 0.02
N PHE A 50 -1.05 5.17 0.46
CA PHE A 50 -1.92 4.04 0.11
C PHE A 50 -3.22 4.48 -0.58
N GLU A 51 -3.39 5.75 -0.92
CA GLU A 51 -4.59 6.27 -1.61
C GLU A 51 -4.73 5.77 -3.05
N SER A 52 -3.63 5.37 -3.70
CA SER A 52 -3.63 4.89 -5.09
C SER A 52 -2.47 3.96 -5.37
N PHE A 53 -2.56 3.20 -6.47
CA PHE A 53 -1.46 2.37 -6.95
C PHE A 53 -0.20 3.18 -7.27
N ASP A 54 -0.36 4.42 -7.77
CA ASP A 54 0.76 5.32 -8.03
C ASP A 54 1.47 5.75 -6.74
N SER A 55 0.72 6.06 -5.68
CA SER A 55 1.30 6.38 -4.36
C SER A 55 2.05 5.18 -3.78
N ILE A 56 1.45 3.98 -3.86
CA ILE A 56 2.07 2.74 -3.37
C ILE A 56 3.34 2.41 -4.16
N LYS A 57 3.33 2.61 -5.48
CA LYS A 57 4.52 2.42 -6.31
C LYS A 57 5.65 3.36 -5.90
N LYS A 58 5.36 4.64 -5.65
CA LYS A 58 6.36 5.60 -5.16
C LYS A 58 6.92 5.20 -3.79
N LEU A 59 6.09 4.62 -2.92
CA LEU A 59 6.54 4.08 -1.64
C LEU A 59 7.54 2.94 -1.84
N ILE A 60 7.20 1.97 -2.70
CA ILE A 60 8.08 0.82 -3.02
C ILE A 60 9.39 1.31 -3.63
N ASP A 61 9.33 2.23 -4.59
CA ASP A 61 10.51 2.80 -5.25
C ASP A 61 11.44 3.55 -4.28
N LYS A 62 10.92 4.09 -3.17
CA LYS A 62 11.75 4.67 -2.10
C LYS A 62 12.45 3.60 -1.28
N GLY A 63 11.77 2.50 -0.96
CA GLY A 63 12.33 1.39 -0.17
C GLY A 63 13.33 0.51 -0.93
N LEU A 64 13.32 0.55 -2.26
CA LEU A 64 14.29 -0.16 -3.12
C LEU A 64 15.63 0.57 -3.31
N LYS A 65 15.74 1.81 -2.85
CA LYS A 65 16.97 2.62 -2.94
C LYS A 65 17.83 2.48 -1.71
#